data_AF-A0A529ZNK0-F1
#
_entry.id   AF-A0A529ZNK0-F1
#
_cell.length_a   1.000
_cell.length_b   1.000
_cell.length_c   1.000
_cell.angle_alpha   90.00
_cell.angle_beta   90.00
_cell.angle_gamma   90.00
#
_symmetry.space_group_name_H-M   'P 1'
#
loop_
_entity.id
_entity.type
_entity.pdbx_description
1 polymer ?
#
loop_
_entity_poly.entity_id
_entity_poly.type
_entity_poly.pdbx_seq_one_letter_code
_entity_poly.pdbx_strand_id
1 'polypeptide(L)' 'MFDTLIRGGMLVNADGLSRGDIGIAADKVAAVVAPGEAAEAGTVIDASGCFLLP' A
#
# COMPACT_ATOMS: atom_id res chain seq x y z
N MET A 1 -8.92 3.03 9.58
CA MET A 1 -9.11 3.87 8.39
C MET A 1 -7.82 4.63 8.15
N PHE A 2 -7.32 4.63 6.91
CA PHE A 2 -6.13 5.38 6.50
C PHE A 2 -6.51 6.71 5.85
N ASP A 3 -5.56 7.63 5.74
CA ASP A 3 -5.75 8.85 4.96
C ASP A 3 -5.67 8.53 3.46
N THR A 4 -4.64 7.76 3.08
CA THR A 4 -4.43 7.24 1.72
C THR A 4 -4.15 5.74 1.76
N LEU A 5 -4.71 5.00 0.81
CA LEU A 5 -4.42 3.60 0.58
C LEU A 5 -3.96 3.40 -0.86
N ILE A 6 -2.72 2.94 -1.04
CA ILE A 6 -2.19 2.56 -2.35
C ILE A 6 -2.39 1.06 -2.53
N ARG A 7 -3.16 0.64 -3.54
CA ARG A 7 -3.59 -0.74 -3.74
C ARG A 7 -2.98 -1.42 -4.95
N GLY A 8 -2.78 -2.73 -4.85
CA GLY A 8 -2.52 -3.61 -6.00
C GLY A 8 -1.12 -3.52 -6.60
N GLY A 9 -0.21 -2.77 -5.97
CA GLY A 9 1.16 -2.63 -6.44
C GLY A 9 2.08 -3.78 -6.03
N MET A 10 3.24 -3.85 -6.69
CA MET A 10 4.36 -4.70 -6.30
C MET A 10 5.32 -3.89 -5.42
N LEU A 11 5.35 -4.19 -4.13
CA LEU A 11 6.25 -3.57 -3.17
C LEU A 11 7.68 -4.05 -3.42
N VAL A 12 8.60 -3.10 -3.54
CA VAL A 12 10.03 -3.37 -3.74
C VAL A 12 10.78 -2.71 -2.59
N ASN A 13 11.38 -3.52 -1.72
CA ASN A 13 12.21 -3.03 -0.62
C ASN A 13 13.45 -3.92 -0.46
N ALA A 14 14.23 -3.67 0.59
CA ALA A 14 15.46 -4.43 0.87
C ALA A 14 15.21 -5.93 1.13
N ASP A 15 14.00 -6.31 1.54
CA ASP A 15 13.60 -7.70 1.79
C ASP A 15 13.15 -8.42 0.51
N GLY A 16 13.00 -7.69 -0.60
CA GLY A 16 12.69 -8.22 -1.92
C GLY A 16 11.37 -7.70 -2.49
N LEU A 17 10.75 -8.53 -3.34
CA LEU A 17 9.49 -8.21 -4.02
C LEU A 17 8.32 -8.90 -3.32
N SER A 18 7.27 -8.15 -3.02
CA SER A 18 6.04 -8.69 -2.45
C SER A 18 4.80 -7.96 -2.97
N ARG A 19 3.65 -8.65 -2.96
CA ARG A 19 2.35 -8.00 -3.18
C ARG A 19 1.81 -7.51 -1.85
N GLY A 20 1.31 -6.28 -1.82
CA GLY A 20 0.66 -5.70 -0.66
C GLY A 20 0.17 -4.29 -0.95
N ASP A 21 -0.71 -3.80 -0.10
CA ASP A 21 -1.21 -2.44 -0.16
C ASP A 21 -0.50 -1.59 0.92
N ILE A 22 -0.33 -0.30 0.66
CA ILE A 22 0.30 0.62 1.61
C ILE A 22 -0.75 1.57 2.19
N GLY A 23 -0.95 1.47 3.50
CA GLY A 23 -1.76 2.41 4.27
C GLY A 23 -0.91 3.56 4.78
N ILE A 24 -1.30 4.79 4.44
CA ILE A 24 -0.68 6.02 4.92
C ILE A 24 -1.64 6.71 5.89
N ALA A 25 -1.14 7.07 7.07
CA ALA A 25 -1.89 7.87 8.04
C ALA A 25 -0.96 8.86 8.74
N ALA A 26 -1.42 10.08 8.98
CA ALA A 26 -0.65 11.16 9.60
C ALA A 26 0.74 11.34 8.95
N ASP A 27 0.75 11.40 7.61
CA ASP A 27 1.93 11.59 6.75
C ASP A 27 3.02 10.50 6.90
N LYS A 28 2.65 9.31 7.37
CA LYS A 28 3.57 8.18 7.55
C LYS A 28 3.00 6.89 6.98
N VAL A 29 3.89 5.98 6.58
CA VAL A 29 3.53 4.59 6.31
C VAL A 29 3.07 3.96 7.63
N ALA A 30 1.76 3.75 7.74
CA ALA A 30 1.13 3.23 8.95
C ALA A 30 1.01 1.71 8.93
N ALA A 31 0.87 1.11 7.74
CA ALA A 31 0.81 -0.34 7.58
C ALA A 31 1.19 -0.77 6.16
N VAL A 32 1.72 -2.00 6.07
CA VAL A 32 1.67 -2.83 4.87
C VAL A 32 0.50 -3.79 5.06
N VAL A 33 -0.53 -3.67 4.23
CA VAL A 33 -1.77 -4.44 4.31
C VAL A 33 -1.66 -5.65 3.39
N ALA A 34 -2.10 -6.81 3.87
CA ALA A 34 -2.00 -8.03 3.09
C ALA A 34 -2.94 -7.99 1.86
N PRO A 35 -2.57 -8.59 0.72
CA PRO A 35 -3.44 -8.65 -0.45
C PRO A 35 -4.81 -9.25 -0.13
N GLY A 36 -5.88 -8.52 -0.45
CA GLY A 36 -7.26 -8.96 -0.21
C GLY A 36 -7.77 -8.75 1.22
N GLU A 37 -6.93 -8.24 2.13
CA GLU A 37 -7.38 -7.79 3.44
C GLU A 37 -8.25 -6.53 3.29
N ALA A 38 -9.36 -6.48 4.01
CA ALA A 38 -10.26 -5.34 3.97
C ALA A 38 -9.61 -4.13 4.65
N ALA A 39 -9.42 -3.05 3.89
CA ALA A 39 -8.94 -1.77 4.39
C ALA A 39 -9.78 -0.63 3.82
N GLU A 40 -9.89 0.47 4.56
CA GLU A 40 -10.64 1.66 4.14
C GLU A 40 -9.77 2.90 4.27
N ALA A 41 -9.90 3.84 3.34
CA ALA A 41 -9.17 5.09 3.35
C ALA A 41 -9.96 6.24 2.72
N GLY A 42 -9.62 7.47 3.09
CA GLY A 42 -10.21 8.67 2.48
C GLY A 42 -9.84 8.83 1.01
N THR A 43 -8.61 8.45 0.65
CA THR A 43 -8.10 8.43 -0.72
C THR A 43 -7.63 7.03 -1.09
N VAL A 44 -7.95 6.58 -2.30
CA VAL A 44 -7.46 5.30 -2.84
C VAL A 44 -6.71 5.55 -4.15
N ILE A 45 -5.51 4.99 -4.24
CA ILE A 45 -4.68 5.01 -5.44
C ILE A 45 -4.56 3.58 -5.95
N ASP A 46 -4.95 3.33 -7.20
CA ASP A 46 -4.75 2.04 -7.86
C ASP A 46 -3.35 2.01 -8.50
N ALA A 47 -2.49 1.13 -7.98
CA ALA A 47 -1.13 0.89 -8.45
C ALA A 47 -1.01 -0.49 -9.13
N SER A 48 -2.13 -1.08 -9.58
CA SER A 48 -2.13 -2.35 -10.28
C SER A 48 -1.20 -2.36 -11.48
N GLY A 49 -0.25 -3.28 -11.50
CA GLY A 49 0.76 -3.39 -12.56
C GLY A 49 1.95 -2.43 -12.41
N CYS A 50 2.03 -1.67 -11.33
CA CYS A 50 3.15 -0.79 -11.02
C CYS A 50 4.08 -1.38 -9.94
N PHE A 51 5.34 -0.95 -9.97
CA PHE A 51 6.26 -1.11 -8.84
C PHE A 51 6.10 0.05 -7.86
N LEU A 52 6.09 -0.25 -6.57
CA LEU A 52 6.09 0.71 -5.47
C LEU A 52 7.47 0.68 -4.81
N LEU A 53 8.16 1.82 -4.88
CA LEU A 53 9.53 2.03 -4.38
C LEU A 53 9.50 2.98 -3.17
N PRO A 54 10.47 2.90 -2.24
CA PRO A 54 10.63 3.84 -1.12
C PRO A 54 10.99 5.26 -1.57
#